data_AF-A0A3C0WA05-F1
#
_entry.id   AF-A0A3C0WA05-F1
#
_cell.length_a   1.000
_cell.length_b   1.000
_cell.length_c   1.000
_cell.angle_alpha   90.00
_cell.angle_beta   90.00
_cell.angle_gamma   90.00
#
_symmetry.space_group_name_H-M   'P 1'
#
loop_
_entity.id
_entity.type
_entity.pdbx_description
1 polymer ?
#
loop_
_entity_poly.entity_id
_entity_poly.type
_entity_poly.pdbx_seq_one_letter_code
_entity_poly.pdbx_strand_id
1 'polypeptide(L)'
;MDLYEIRKKRSREECRLVEKCAELALSGYEALCAAVQNNVTESKLVSELDYAMKKQGAEETLTTLNCGFLNDANGMGLLHSAANSQKAVKYGDCIAAAITPRYNGYWVQMLRTLCVGKENQTAVAMHEAVAGWISAAAKLLIPGNKVSTVAQKIEEEARAAGYTIGGIQGYICGVDLREQPISAENETKLTKDMTVILSPIILKDGNDCGFCWGDTYLVTVEGGRCLTEDGKCLKIIKSVEG
;
A
#
# COMPACT_ATOMS: atom_id res chain seq x y z
N MET A 1 -26.46 1.47 19.87
CA MET A 1 -25.04 1.04 19.81
C MET A 1 -24.59 1.31 18.39
N ASP A 2 -23.55 2.12 18.21
CA ASP A 2 -22.98 2.42 16.90
C ASP A 2 -22.43 1.12 16.27
N LEU A 3 -22.73 0.88 14.99
CA LEU A 3 -22.27 -0.30 14.25
C LEU A 3 -20.74 -0.39 14.24
N TYR A 4 -20.06 0.76 14.20
CA TYR A 4 -18.60 0.79 14.20
C TYR A 4 -18.03 0.26 15.51
N GLU A 5 -18.61 0.58 16.67
CA GLU A 5 -18.15 0.09 17.98
C GLU A 5 -18.23 -1.43 18.13
N ILE A 6 -19.17 -2.08 17.43
CA ILE A 6 -19.23 -3.54 17.35
C ILE A 6 -18.06 -4.06 16.51
N ARG A 7 -17.86 -3.48 15.32
CA ARG A 7 -16.83 -3.89 14.34
C ARG A 7 -15.40 -3.71 14.84
N LYS A 8 -15.16 -2.81 15.80
CA LYS A 8 -13.85 -2.66 16.45
C LYS A 8 -13.38 -3.95 17.14
N LYS A 9 -14.31 -4.77 17.63
CA LYS A 9 -14.01 -6.01 18.33
C LYS A 9 -13.97 -7.16 17.34
N ARG A 10 -12.78 -7.45 16.81
CA ARG A 10 -12.57 -8.54 15.86
C ARG A 10 -12.57 -9.89 16.57
N SER A 11 -13.31 -10.84 16.01
CA SER A 11 -13.22 -12.25 16.37
C SER A 11 -12.03 -12.91 15.70
N ARG A 12 -11.63 -14.09 16.20
CA ARG A 12 -10.56 -14.89 15.58
C ARG A 12 -10.86 -15.26 14.13
N GLU A 13 -12.14 -15.41 13.79
CA GLU A 13 -12.54 -15.74 12.43
C GLU A 13 -12.32 -14.57 11.48
N GLU A 14 -12.67 -13.36 11.90
CA GLU A 14 -12.38 -12.15 11.13
C GLU A 14 -10.88 -11.97 10.88
N CYS A 15 -10.04 -12.24 11.89
CA CYS A 15 -8.59 -12.20 11.72
C CYS A 15 -8.11 -13.18 10.63
N ARG A 16 -8.63 -14.41 10.62
CA ARG A 16 -8.28 -15.40 9.59
C ARG A 16 -8.70 -14.98 8.20
N LEU A 17 -9.88 -14.36 8.07
CA LEU A 17 -10.37 -13.86 6.78
C LEU A 17 -9.47 -12.73 6.25
N VAL A 18 -9.04 -11.82 7.12
CA VAL A 18 -8.09 -10.75 6.77
C VAL A 18 -6.72 -11.32 6.40
N GLU A 19 -6.20 -12.30 7.16
CA GLU A 19 -4.95 -12.98 6.83
C GLU A 19 -5.02 -13.66 5.46
N LYS A 20 -6.11 -14.37 5.18
CA LYS A 20 -6.33 -14.97 3.87
C LYS A 20 -6.42 -13.92 2.76
N CYS A 21 -7.07 -12.79 3.04
CA CYS A 21 -7.14 -11.67 2.10
C CYS A 21 -5.75 -11.07 1.83
N ALA A 22 -4.87 -11.02 2.83
CA ALA A 22 -3.48 -10.57 2.67
C ALA A 22 -2.65 -11.51 1.79
N GLU A 23 -2.84 -12.84 1.91
CA GLU A 23 -2.23 -13.81 0.99
C GLU A 23 -2.65 -13.56 -0.47
N LEU A 24 -3.90 -13.17 -0.69
CA LEU A 24 -4.38 -12.80 -2.03
C LEU A 24 -3.66 -11.56 -2.55
N ALA A 25 -3.49 -10.53 -1.71
CA ALA A 25 -2.76 -9.31 -2.11
C ALA A 25 -1.31 -9.63 -2.50
N LEU A 26 -0.63 -10.49 -1.73
CA LEU A 26 0.71 -10.98 -2.06
C LEU A 26 0.73 -11.73 -3.39
N SER A 27 -0.26 -12.58 -3.67
CA SER A 27 -0.34 -13.27 -4.96
C SER A 27 -0.55 -12.32 -6.14
N GLY A 28 -1.32 -11.24 -5.96
CA GLY A 28 -1.46 -10.18 -6.95
C GLY A 28 -0.11 -9.50 -7.19
N TYR A 29 0.65 -9.22 -6.13
CA TYR A 29 1.98 -8.63 -6.25
C TYR A 29 2.99 -9.54 -6.97
N GLU A 30 2.96 -10.84 -6.70
CA GLU A 30 3.78 -11.82 -7.42
C GLU A 30 3.43 -11.86 -8.91
N ALA A 31 2.14 -11.86 -9.24
CA ALA A 31 1.67 -11.81 -10.61
C ALA A 31 2.09 -10.51 -11.32
N LEU A 32 2.03 -9.36 -10.64
CA LEU A 32 2.58 -8.10 -11.15
C LEU A 32 4.06 -8.27 -11.51
N CYS A 33 4.88 -8.74 -10.56
CA CYS A 33 6.31 -8.91 -10.76
C CYS A 33 6.63 -9.81 -11.96
N ALA A 34 5.84 -10.86 -12.18
CA ALA A 34 6.01 -11.78 -13.30
C ALA A 34 5.52 -11.22 -14.65
N ALA A 35 4.48 -10.37 -14.64
CA ALA A 35 3.86 -9.82 -15.84
C ALA A 35 4.59 -8.59 -16.41
N VAL A 36 5.39 -7.90 -15.59
CA VAL A 36 6.15 -6.72 -16.00
C VAL A 36 7.15 -7.07 -17.09
N GLN A 37 6.99 -6.43 -18.24
CA GLN A 37 7.86 -6.50 -19.40
C GLN A 37 7.75 -5.20 -20.21
N ASN A 38 8.70 -4.93 -21.11
CA ASN A 38 8.64 -3.76 -21.97
C ASN A 38 7.34 -3.72 -22.81
N ASN A 39 6.75 -2.52 -22.91
CA ASN A 39 5.54 -2.22 -23.68
C ASN A 39 4.24 -2.90 -23.23
N VAL A 40 4.22 -3.58 -22.08
CA VAL A 40 2.95 -3.99 -21.46
C VAL A 40 2.18 -2.75 -21.02
N THR A 41 0.87 -2.73 -21.22
CA THR A 41 0.03 -1.61 -20.79
C THR A 41 -0.37 -1.75 -19.32
N GLU A 42 -0.66 -0.62 -18.66
CA GLU A 42 -1.13 -0.63 -17.27
C GLU A 42 -2.37 -1.52 -17.10
N SER A 43 -3.31 -1.46 -18.05
CA SER A 43 -4.53 -2.30 -18.04
C SER A 43 -4.26 -3.80 -18.13
N LYS A 44 -3.24 -4.21 -18.89
CA LYS A 44 -2.84 -5.62 -19.00
C LYS A 44 -2.23 -6.09 -17.69
N LEU A 45 -1.37 -5.28 -17.07
CA LEU A 45 -0.85 -5.58 -15.75
C LEU A 45 -1.99 -5.75 -14.75
N VAL A 46 -2.89 -4.77 -14.62
CA VAL A 46 -4.06 -4.89 -13.71
C VAL A 46 -4.87 -6.16 -13.96
N SER A 47 -5.03 -6.56 -15.22
CA SER A 47 -5.74 -7.81 -15.56
C SER A 47 -5.03 -9.05 -15.02
N GLU A 48 -3.70 -9.11 -15.06
CA GLU A 48 -2.91 -10.21 -14.49
C GLU A 48 -3.02 -10.27 -12.96
N LEU A 49 -2.94 -9.11 -12.29
CA LEU A 49 -3.12 -9.01 -10.83
C LEU A 49 -4.51 -9.51 -10.42
N ASP A 50 -5.55 -8.97 -11.08
CA ASP A 50 -6.94 -9.32 -10.80
C ASP A 50 -7.21 -10.80 -11.07
N TYR A 51 -6.69 -11.34 -12.17
CA TYR A 51 -6.81 -12.76 -12.49
C TYR A 51 -6.17 -13.63 -11.41
N ALA A 52 -4.94 -13.32 -10.99
CA ALA A 52 -4.21 -14.08 -9.98
C ALA A 52 -4.96 -14.12 -8.64
N MET A 53 -5.48 -12.97 -8.19
CA MET A 53 -6.24 -12.86 -6.95
C MET A 53 -7.60 -13.58 -7.05
N LYS A 54 -8.36 -13.33 -8.12
CA LYS A 54 -9.70 -13.93 -8.31
C LYS A 54 -9.64 -15.44 -8.49
N LYS A 55 -8.62 -15.94 -9.19
CA LYS A 55 -8.38 -17.39 -9.33
C LYS A 55 -8.17 -18.10 -7.99
N GLN A 56 -7.66 -17.38 -6.98
CA GLN A 56 -7.43 -17.90 -5.63
C GLN A 56 -8.57 -17.61 -4.65
N GLY A 57 -9.67 -17.02 -5.12
CA GLY A 57 -10.90 -16.84 -4.36
C GLY A 57 -11.21 -15.40 -3.94
N ALA A 58 -10.49 -14.38 -4.43
CA ALA A 58 -10.92 -13.00 -4.23
C ALA A 58 -12.29 -12.77 -4.90
N GLU A 59 -13.24 -12.20 -4.15
CA GLU A 59 -14.59 -11.89 -4.62
C GLU A 59 -14.60 -10.65 -5.51
N GLU A 60 -13.80 -9.66 -5.11
CA GLU A 60 -13.71 -8.34 -5.70
C GLU A 60 -12.26 -7.84 -5.59
N THR A 61 -11.89 -6.94 -6.48
CA THR A 61 -10.56 -6.31 -6.50
C THR A 61 -10.73 -4.82 -6.77
N LEU A 62 -10.02 -3.99 -6.00
CA LEU A 62 -9.87 -2.56 -6.26
C LEU A 62 -8.39 -2.28 -6.57
N THR A 63 -7.96 -2.79 -7.72
CA THR A 63 -6.57 -2.66 -8.18
C THR A 63 -6.42 -1.39 -9.01
N THR A 64 -5.47 -0.54 -8.62
CA THR A 64 -5.06 0.62 -9.43
C THR A 64 -3.57 0.59 -9.67
N LEU A 65 -3.14 1.10 -10.82
CA LEU A 65 -1.75 1.04 -11.25
C LEU A 65 -1.44 2.27 -12.09
N ASN A 66 -0.26 2.84 -11.89
CA ASN A 66 0.32 3.88 -12.74
C ASN A 66 1.78 3.52 -13.07
N CYS A 67 2.23 3.83 -14.27
CA CYS A 67 3.65 3.76 -14.63
C CYS A 67 4.19 5.07 -15.19
N GLY A 68 5.48 5.29 -14.94
CA GLY A 68 6.19 6.42 -15.52
C GLY A 68 7.56 6.63 -14.91
N PHE A 69 8.35 7.50 -15.54
CA PHE A 69 9.66 7.86 -15.05
C PHE A 69 9.54 8.72 -13.79
N LEU A 70 10.16 8.27 -12.71
CA LEU A 70 10.22 9.01 -11.45
C LEU A 70 11.53 9.79 -11.34
N ASN A 71 11.46 11.11 -11.15
CA ASN A 71 12.60 11.93 -10.75
C ASN A 71 12.13 13.13 -9.90
N ASP A 72 13.10 13.91 -9.41
CA ASP A 72 12.87 15.02 -8.49
C ASP A 72 12.11 16.22 -9.09
N ALA A 73 12.10 16.39 -10.43
CA ALA A 73 11.49 17.52 -11.13
C ALA A 73 10.19 17.18 -11.86
N ASN A 74 10.10 15.97 -12.40
CA ASN A 74 8.97 15.37 -13.10
C ASN A 74 8.86 13.94 -12.59
N GLY A 75 7.92 13.68 -11.71
CA GLY A 75 7.72 12.33 -11.20
C GLY A 75 6.67 11.54 -11.97
N MET A 76 6.55 10.30 -11.49
CA MET A 76 5.39 9.46 -11.75
C MET A 76 4.17 10.17 -11.17
N GLY A 77 3.13 10.35 -11.99
CA GLY A 77 1.89 10.98 -11.52
C GLY A 77 1.34 10.23 -10.31
N LEU A 78 0.60 10.94 -9.45
CA LEU A 78 -0.12 10.30 -8.35
C LEU A 78 -0.92 9.10 -8.86
N LEU A 79 -0.99 8.05 -8.04
CA LEU A 79 -1.77 6.86 -8.32
C LEU A 79 -3.21 7.27 -8.63
N HIS A 80 -3.59 7.19 -9.92
CA HIS A 80 -4.91 7.60 -10.37
C HIS A 80 -5.95 6.50 -10.12
N SER A 81 -7.22 6.87 -10.19
CA SER A 81 -8.34 5.98 -9.86
C SER A 81 -8.52 4.77 -10.78
N ALA A 82 -7.96 4.77 -11.99
CA ALA A 82 -8.07 3.65 -12.93
C ALA A 82 -6.85 3.53 -13.85
N ALA A 83 -6.36 2.31 -14.11
CA ALA A 83 -5.28 2.06 -15.05
C ALA A 83 -5.58 2.60 -16.46
N ASN A 84 -4.61 3.25 -17.08
CA ASN A 84 -4.73 3.78 -18.43
C ASN A 84 -4.49 2.65 -19.45
N SER A 85 -5.51 2.39 -20.29
CA SER A 85 -5.47 1.30 -21.27
C SER A 85 -4.43 1.47 -22.37
N GLN A 86 -3.94 2.69 -22.62
CA GLN A 86 -2.98 3.02 -23.66
C GLN A 86 -1.58 3.29 -23.11
N LYS A 87 -1.45 3.52 -21.81
CA LYS A 87 -0.16 3.82 -21.18
C LYS A 87 0.67 2.53 -21.09
N ALA A 88 1.76 2.50 -21.83
CA ALA A 88 2.70 1.38 -21.88
C ALA A 88 3.91 1.63 -20.98
N VAL A 89 4.32 0.59 -20.26
CA VAL A 89 5.53 0.55 -19.44
C VAL A 89 6.77 0.60 -20.33
N LYS A 90 7.73 1.47 -19.97
CA LYS A 90 9.02 1.60 -20.65
C LYS A 90 10.18 1.20 -19.75
N TYR A 91 11.30 0.87 -20.37
CA TYR A 91 12.56 0.69 -19.66
C TYR A 91 12.93 1.97 -18.88
N GLY A 92 13.26 1.81 -17.59
CA GLY A 92 13.56 2.90 -16.67
C GLY A 92 12.36 3.53 -15.99
N ASP A 93 11.13 3.15 -16.35
CA ASP A 93 9.94 3.56 -15.60
C ASP A 93 9.92 2.93 -14.21
N CYS A 94 9.20 3.59 -13.31
CA CYS A 94 8.65 2.97 -12.11
C CYS A 94 7.20 2.54 -12.38
N ILE A 95 6.73 1.57 -11.61
CA ILE A 95 5.32 1.14 -11.56
C ILE A 95 4.85 1.25 -10.13
N ALA A 96 3.83 2.07 -9.88
CA ALA A 96 3.10 2.15 -8.62
C ALA A 96 1.81 1.34 -8.73
N ALA A 97 1.52 0.47 -7.76
CA ALA A 97 0.32 -0.34 -7.72
C ALA A 97 -0.31 -0.35 -6.32
N ALA A 98 -1.64 -0.13 -6.28
CA ALA A 98 -2.47 -0.49 -5.15
C ALA A 98 -3.15 -1.83 -5.42
N ILE A 99 -2.88 -2.80 -4.56
CA ILE A 99 -3.38 -4.17 -4.67
C ILE A 99 -4.33 -4.39 -3.52
N THR A 100 -5.63 -4.37 -3.81
CA THR A 100 -6.69 -4.29 -2.80
C THR A 100 -7.74 -5.38 -3.05
N PRO A 101 -7.48 -6.65 -2.66
CA PRO A 101 -8.46 -7.71 -2.79
C PRO A 101 -9.55 -7.62 -1.73
N ARG A 102 -10.67 -8.26 -2.03
CA ARG A 102 -11.75 -8.58 -1.08
C ARG A 102 -11.92 -10.10 -0.97
N TYR A 103 -12.04 -10.60 0.26
CA TYR A 103 -12.27 -12.01 0.54
C TYR A 103 -13.32 -12.19 1.63
N ASN A 104 -14.40 -12.91 1.34
CA ASN A 104 -15.54 -13.12 2.23
C ASN A 104 -16.01 -11.81 2.91
N GLY A 105 -16.09 -10.74 2.12
CA GLY A 105 -16.48 -9.42 2.60
C GLY A 105 -15.37 -8.56 3.22
N TYR A 106 -14.17 -9.08 3.50
CA TYR A 106 -13.06 -8.35 4.14
C TYR A 106 -12.04 -7.80 3.15
N TRP A 107 -11.56 -6.60 3.41
CA TRP A 107 -10.58 -5.89 2.62
C TRP A 107 -9.21 -5.81 3.29
N VAL A 108 -8.17 -5.83 2.47
CA VAL A 108 -6.80 -5.44 2.81
C VAL A 108 -6.21 -4.65 1.65
N GLN A 109 -5.10 -3.97 1.89
CA GLN A 109 -4.36 -3.27 0.83
C GLN A 109 -2.86 -3.44 0.99
N MET A 110 -2.20 -3.57 -0.15
CA MET A 110 -0.75 -3.48 -0.30
C MET A 110 -0.45 -2.39 -1.34
N LEU A 111 0.42 -1.44 -1.01
CA LEU A 111 0.96 -0.49 -1.98
C LEU A 111 2.42 -0.85 -2.27
N ARG A 112 2.77 -0.95 -3.55
CA ARG A 112 4.14 -1.21 -3.98
C ARG A 112 4.53 -0.31 -5.13
N THR A 113 5.79 0.08 -5.12
CA THR A 113 6.47 0.67 -6.28
C THR A 113 7.55 -0.30 -6.75
N LEU A 114 7.74 -0.45 -8.07
CA LEU A 114 8.76 -1.29 -8.69
C LEU A 114 9.55 -0.48 -9.73
N CYS A 115 10.82 -0.83 -9.95
CA CYS A 115 11.63 -0.28 -11.04
C CYS A 115 11.70 -1.26 -12.21
N VAL A 116 11.65 -0.75 -13.44
CA VAL A 116 11.67 -1.56 -14.66
C VAL A 116 13.01 -1.46 -15.37
N GLY A 117 13.72 -2.57 -15.50
CA GLY A 117 14.97 -2.69 -16.24
C GLY A 117 16.20 -2.15 -15.50
N LYS A 118 16.17 -0.87 -15.10
CA LYS A 118 17.24 -0.23 -14.32
C LYS A 118 16.74 0.28 -12.97
N GLU A 119 17.66 0.34 -12.01
CA GLU A 119 17.43 1.00 -10.73
C GLU A 119 17.17 2.50 -10.92
N ASN A 120 16.23 3.03 -10.15
CA ASN A 120 15.93 4.46 -10.09
C ASN A 120 16.33 5.00 -8.71
N GLN A 121 17.36 5.86 -8.68
CA GLN A 121 17.92 6.39 -7.42
C GLN A 121 16.93 7.22 -6.62
N THR A 122 16.05 7.99 -7.28
CA THR A 122 14.97 8.72 -6.59
C THR A 122 14.00 7.74 -5.93
N ALA A 123 13.61 6.66 -6.64
CA ALA A 123 12.74 5.63 -6.07
C ALA A 123 13.37 4.90 -4.88
N VAL A 124 14.67 4.59 -4.95
CA VAL A 124 15.43 3.96 -3.86
C VAL A 124 15.44 4.85 -2.62
N ALA A 125 15.81 6.13 -2.78
CA ALA A 125 15.87 7.07 -1.66
C ALA A 125 14.48 7.30 -1.03
N MET A 126 13.44 7.43 -1.84
CA MET A 126 12.06 7.57 -1.36
C MET A 126 11.57 6.29 -0.64
N HIS A 127 11.89 5.12 -1.17
CA HIS A 127 11.58 3.83 -0.57
C HIS A 127 12.22 3.67 0.81
N GLU A 128 13.53 3.89 0.91
CA GLU A 128 14.27 3.76 2.17
C GLU A 128 13.71 4.66 3.26
N ALA A 129 13.35 5.89 2.88
CA ALA A 129 12.75 6.84 3.79
C ALA A 129 11.36 6.35 4.27
N VAL A 130 10.42 6.12 3.35
CA VAL A 130 9.04 5.76 3.72
C VAL A 130 8.94 4.41 4.44
N ALA A 131 9.76 3.42 4.06
CA ALA A 131 9.78 2.12 4.72
C ALA A 131 10.23 2.24 6.18
N GLY A 132 11.20 3.12 6.46
CA GLY A 132 11.63 3.44 7.82
C GLY A 132 10.51 4.05 8.66
N TRP A 133 9.77 5.01 8.10
CA TRP A 133 8.70 5.71 8.81
C TRP A 133 7.51 4.80 9.10
N ILE A 134 7.10 3.99 8.12
CA ILE A 134 6.04 2.99 8.30
C ILE A 134 6.45 1.98 9.37
N SER A 135 7.71 1.51 9.35
CA SER A 135 8.23 0.59 10.37
C SER A 135 8.22 1.21 11.77
N ALA A 136 8.58 2.49 11.90
CA ALA A 136 8.51 3.22 13.16
C ALA A 136 7.06 3.40 13.64
N ALA A 137 6.14 3.78 12.75
CA ALA A 137 4.73 3.97 13.07
C ALA A 137 4.02 2.65 13.38
N ALA A 138 4.38 1.55 12.71
CA ALA A 138 3.82 0.22 12.97
C ALA A 138 4.08 -0.25 14.41
N LYS A 139 5.19 0.16 15.05
CA LYS A 139 5.45 -0.13 16.48
C LYS A 139 4.43 0.51 17.42
N LEU A 140 3.74 1.57 16.97
CA LEU A 140 2.71 2.27 17.73
C LEU A 140 1.32 1.64 17.56
N LEU A 141 1.18 0.63 16.70
CA LEU A 141 -0.05 -0.14 16.52
C LEU A 141 -0.26 -1.12 17.69
N ILE A 142 -0.49 -0.57 18.87
CA ILE A 142 -0.78 -1.29 20.12
C ILE A 142 -2.14 -0.88 20.69
N PRO A 143 -2.84 -1.77 21.44
CA PRO A 143 -4.10 -1.43 22.07
C PRO A 143 -3.99 -0.21 22.99
N GLY A 144 -4.96 0.71 22.88
CA GLY A 144 -5.04 1.93 23.69
C GLY A 144 -4.36 3.16 23.07
N ASN A 145 -3.39 2.98 22.18
CA ASN A 145 -2.83 4.08 21.40
C ASN A 145 -3.90 4.68 20.48
N LYS A 146 -3.77 5.98 20.19
CA LYS A 146 -4.67 6.67 19.27
C LYS A 146 -4.15 6.56 17.84
N VAL A 147 -5.08 6.55 16.88
CA VAL A 147 -4.75 6.63 15.45
C VAL A 147 -3.95 7.91 15.15
N SER A 148 -4.31 9.04 15.77
CA SER A 148 -3.59 10.31 15.63
C SER A 148 -2.11 10.21 16.01
N THR A 149 -1.77 9.42 17.03
CA THR A 149 -0.37 9.17 17.42
C THR A 149 0.42 8.43 16.33
N VAL A 150 -0.21 7.49 15.63
CA VAL A 150 0.41 6.74 14.52
C VAL A 150 0.63 7.67 13.32
N ALA A 151 -0.39 8.46 12.97
CA ALA A 151 -0.33 9.40 11.85
C ALA A 151 0.72 10.51 12.07
N GLN A 152 0.73 11.10 13.27
CA GLN A 152 1.72 12.12 13.65
C GLN A 152 3.14 11.57 13.58
N LYS A 153 3.35 10.28 13.88
CA LYS A 153 4.67 9.67 13.77
C LYS A 153 5.17 9.63 12.33
N ILE A 154 4.32 9.25 11.39
CA ILE A 154 4.66 9.25 9.96
C ILE A 154 4.94 10.68 9.48
N GLU A 155 4.11 11.65 9.88
CA GLU A 155 4.29 13.06 9.51
C GLU A 155 5.58 13.68 10.07
N GLU A 156 5.92 13.37 11.32
CA GLU A 156 7.17 13.80 11.96
C GLU A 156 8.38 13.30 11.18
N GLU A 157 8.42 11.99 10.91
CA GLU A 157 9.52 11.34 10.20
C GLU A 157 9.62 11.85 8.74
N ALA A 158 8.49 12.03 8.06
CA ALA A 158 8.44 12.61 6.72
C ALA A 158 9.02 14.03 6.70
N ARG A 159 8.59 14.88 7.64
CA ARG A 159 9.07 16.27 7.75
C ARG A 159 10.57 16.32 8.05
N ALA A 160 11.05 15.48 8.96
CA ALA A 160 12.46 15.41 9.33
C ALA A 160 13.35 15.02 8.13
N ALA A 161 12.82 14.21 7.21
CA ALA A 161 13.49 13.78 5.99
C ALA A 161 13.23 14.70 4.78
N GLY A 162 12.51 15.81 4.94
CA GLY A 162 12.24 16.77 3.86
C GLY A 162 11.11 16.37 2.89
N TYR A 163 10.19 15.52 3.33
CA TYR A 163 9.04 15.07 2.53
C TYR A 163 7.71 15.55 3.14
N THR A 164 6.65 15.48 2.34
CA THR A 164 5.27 15.69 2.78
C THR A 164 4.40 14.48 2.43
N ILE A 165 3.25 14.36 3.09
CA ILE A 165 2.26 13.32 2.82
C ILE A 165 1.21 13.84 1.85
N GLY A 166 1.03 13.15 0.72
CA GLY A 166 0.06 13.44 -0.32
C GLY A 166 -1.36 12.92 -0.02
N GLY A 167 -1.93 13.26 1.14
CA GLY A 167 -3.30 12.90 1.52
C GLY A 167 -3.39 12.01 2.76
N ILE A 168 -4.38 11.09 2.75
CA ILE A 168 -4.63 10.17 3.88
C ILE A 168 -3.55 9.08 3.91
N GLN A 169 -3.02 8.78 5.10
CA GLN A 169 -1.87 7.88 5.29
C GLN A 169 -2.25 6.39 5.32
N GLY A 170 -3.53 6.07 5.16
CA GLY A 170 -4.07 4.72 5.25
C GLY A 170 -5.41 4.71 5.97
N TYR A 171 -5.90 3.51 6.33
CA TYR A 171 -7.21 3.34 6.95
C TYR A 171 -7.22 2.21 7.97
N ILE A 172 -8.06 2.33 9.00
CA ILE A 172 -8.62 1.13 9.66
C ILE A 172 -9.56 0.47 8.64
N CYS A 173 -9.38 -0.83 8.43
CA CYS A 173 -10.19 -1.59 7.49
C CYS A 173 -10.73 -2.88 8.11
N GLY A 174 -11.63 -3.52 7.37
CA GLY A 174 -12.23 -4.80 7.70
C GLY A 174 -13.29 -5.10 6.66
N VAL A 175 -14.57 -5.06 7.05
CA VAL A 175 -15.68 -5.25 6.10
C VAL A 175 -15.79 -4.08 5.13
N ASP A 176 -15.48 -2.87 5.60
CA ASP A 176 -15.29 -1.71 4.74
C ASP A 176 -13.80 -1.42 4.58
N LEU A 177 -13.39 -1.02 3.37
CA LEU A 177 -12.00 -0.66 3.09
C LEU A 177 -11.56 0.59 3.87
N ARG A 178 -12.49 1.50 4.17
CA ARG A 178 -12.23 2.81 4.77
C ARG A 178 -13.13 3.04 5.98
N GLU A 179 -12.98 2.24 7.03
CA GLU A 179 -13.77 2.38 8.25
C GLU A 179 -13.42 3.68 8.99
N GLN A 180 -12.12 4.00 9.12
CA GLN A 180 -11.61 5.26 9.66
C GLN A 180 -10.28 5.65 9.02
N PRO A 181 -9.98 6.94 8.79
CA PRO A 181 -8.71 7.37 8.21
C PRO A 181 -7.57 7.32 9.22
N ILE A 182 -6.36 7.00 8.76
CA ILE A 182 -5.14 7.26 9.52
C ILE A 182 -4.74 8.72 9.27
N SER A 183 -5.11 9.59 10.22
CA SER A 183 -4.84 11.04 10.17
C SER A 183 -4.61 11.61 11.58
N ALA A 184 -3.98 12.78 11.65
CA ALA A 184 -3.64 13.45 12.91
C ALA A 184 -4.86 13.88 13.73
N GLU A 185 -6.05 13.96 13.12
CA GLU A 185 -7.31 14.34 13.76
C GLU A 185 -8.09 13.14 14.31
N ASN A 186 -7.69 11.91 13.97
CA ASN A 186 -8.43 10.72 14.36
C ASN A 186 -8.07 10.27 15.78
N GLU A 187 -8.96 10.56 16.73
CA GLU A 187 -8.80 10.22 18.15
C GLU A 187 -9.23 8.79 18.51
N THR A 188 -9.56 7.94 17.53
CA THR A 188 -9.93 6.53 17.75
C THR A 188 -8.80 5.79 18.46
N LYS A 189 -9.14 5.12 19.57
CA LYS A 189 -8.23 4.19 20.24
C LYS A 189 -8.18 2.86 19.51
N LEU A 190 -6.97 2.39 19.24
CA LEU A 190 -6.71 1.07 18.67
C LEU A 190 -7.10 0.00 19.68
N THR A 191 -7.68 -1.09 19.17
CA THR A 191 -7.94 -2.30 19.95
C THR A 191 -7.18 -3.46 19.36
N LYS A 192 -6.90 -4.47 20.18
CA LYS A 192 -6.27 -5.71 19.73
C LYS A 192 -7.06 -6.28 18.55
N ASP A 193 -6.33 -6.84 17.59
CA ASP A 193 -6.86 -7.51 16.41
C ASP A 193 -7.54 -6.57 15.39
N MET A 194 -7.49 -5.24 15.57
CA MET A 194 -7.84 -4.29 14.51
C MET A 194 -6.91 -4.45 13.31
N THR A 195 -7.48 -4.30 12.11
CA THR A 195 -6.71 -4.27 10.86
C THR A 195 -6.48 -2.83 10.44
N VAL A 196 -5.22 -2.49 10.15
CA VAL A 196 -4.79 -1.13 9.82
C VAL A 196 -3.93 -1.17 8.58
N ILE A 197 -4.34 -0.45 7.54
CA ILE A 197 -3.52 -0.15 6.36
C ILE A 197 -2.68 1.08 6.70
N LEU A 198 -1.36 0.98 6.59
CA LEU A 198 -0.44 2.12 6.58
C LEU A 198 0.15 2.23 5.18
N SER A 199 -0.27 3.25 4.44
CA SER A 199 -0.02 3.38 3.01
C SER A 199 0.17 4.84 2.58
N PRO A 200 1.13 5.58 3.18
CA PRO A 200 1.40 6.95 2.80
C PRO A 200 1.85 7.06 1.35
N ILE A 201 1.34 8.09 0.66
CA ILE A 201 1.93 8.59 -0.58
C ILE A 201 2.83 9.76 -0.18
N ILE A 202 4.11 9.68 -0.54
CA ILE A 202 5.10 10.68 -0.13
C ILE A 202 5.50 11.56 -1.30
N LEU A 203 5.63 12.85 -1.05
CA LEU A 203 5.95 13.88 -2.03
C LEU A 203 7.23 14.61 -1.63
N LYS A 204 8.00 15.05 -2.64
CA LYS A 204 9.19 15.88 -2.46
C LYS A 204 8.88 17.30 -2.96
N ASP A 205 9.22 18.31 -2.15
CA ASP A 205 9.23 19.74 -2.51
C ASP A 205 7.91 20.30 -3.10
N GLY A 206 6.75 19.85 -2.63
CA GLY A 206 5.45 20.38 -3.08
C GLY A 206 5.06 20.00 -4.51
N ASN A 207 5.78 19.06 -5.13
CA ASN A 207 5.44 18.52 -6.44
C ASN A 207 4.27 17.53 -6.34
N ASP A 208 3.43 17.47 -7.39
CA ASP A 208 2.31 16.51 -7.53
C ASP A 208 2.78 15.09 -7.89
N CYS A 209 4.00 14.75 -7.53
CA CYS A 209 4.75 13.60 -7.97
C CYS A 209 5.11 12.75 -6.77
N GLY A 210 4.55 11.54 -6.71
CA GLY A 210 4.53 10.76 -5.48
C GLY A 210 5.12 9.37 -5.60
N PHE A 211 5.68 8.91 -4.49
CA PHE A 211 6.05 7.52 -4.28
C PHE A 211 5.06 6.88 -3.32
N CYS A 212 4.55 5.70 -3.69
CA CYS A 212 3.61 4.97 -2.84
C CYS A 212 4.25 3.69 -2.29
N TRP A 213 4.05 3.47 -1.00
CA TRP A 213 4.46 2.26 -0.32
C TRP A 213 3.57 2.02 0.89
N GLY A 214 3.24 0.77 1.18
CA GLY A 214 2.30 0.52 2.25
C GLY A 214 1.93 -0.93 2.44
N ASP A 215 1.51 -1.23 3.65
CA ASP A 215 1.20 -2.57 4.11
C ASP A 215 -0.05 -2.60 4.98
N THR A 216 -0.66 -3.78 5.06
CA THR A 216 -1.72 -4.06 6.02
C THR A 216 -1.16 -4.72 7.27
N TYR A 217 -1.60 -4.27 8.43
CA TYR A 217 -1.15 -4.71 9.75
C TYR A 217 -2.31 -5.19 10.62
N LEU A 218 -2.03 -6.15 11.49
CA LEU A 218 -2.88 -6.50 12.63
C LEU A 218 -2.32 -5.85 13.91
N VAL A 219 -3.14 -5.13 14.67
CA VAL A 219 -2.77 -4.52 15.95
C VAL A 219 -2.51 -5.61 17.01
N THR A 220 -1.33 -5.61 17.61
CA THR A 220 -0.96 -6.56 18.69
C THR A 220 -0.41 -5.81 19.91
N VAL A 221 -0.13 -6.52 21.00
CA VAL A 221 0.44 -5.91 22.22
C VAL A 221 1.90 -5.48 22.06
N GLU A 222 2.61 -5.99 21.05
CA GLU A 222 4.02 -5.70 20.77
C GLU A 222 4.22 -4.70 19.62
N GLY A 223 3.12 -4.29 18.98
CA GLY A 223 3.10 -3.46 17.77
C GLY A 223 2.31 -4.11 16.64
N GLY A 224 2.35 -3.50 15.46
CA GLY A 224 1.66 -4.00 14.29
C GLY A 224 2.36 -5.21 13.69
N ARG A 225 1.64 -6.34 13.57
CA ARG A 225 2.11 -7.49 12.79
C ARG A 225 1.75 -7.26 11.32
N CYS A 226 2.77 -7.16 10.47
CA CYS A 226 2.59 -7.03 9.03
C CYS A 226 1.94 -8.30 8.46
N LEU A 227 0.90 -8.13 7.64
CA LEU A 227 0.21 -9.23 6.96
C LEU A 227 0.62 -9.35 5.49
N THR A 228 1.08 -8.26 4.87
CA THR A 228 1.49 -8.19 3.46
C THR A 228 3.01 -8.14 3.31
N GLU A 229 3.72 -8.94 4.10
CA GLU A 229 5.19 -9.00 4.09
C GLU A 229 5.71 -9.72 2.83
N ASP A 230 6.52 -9.02 2.04
CA ASP A 230 7.12 -9.50 0.79
C ASP A 230 8.66 -9.35 0.79
N GLY A 231 9.26 -9.06 1.95
CA GLY A 231 10.67 -8.71 2.11
C GLY A 231 10.92 -7.19 2.12
N LYS A 232 9.90 -6.36 1.86
CA LYS A 232 9.93 -4.90 1.97
C LYS A 232 11.12 -4.24 1.27
N CYS A 233 11.49 -4.78 0.13
CA CYS A 233 12.55 -4.23 -0.71
C CYS A 233 11.97 -3.73 -2.02
N LEU A 234 12.51 -2.60 -2.49
CA LEU A 234 12.20 -2.09 -3.81
C LEU A 234 12.72 -3.09 -4.87
N LYS A 235 11.82 -3.73 -5.62
CA LYS A 235 12.23 -4.67 -6.66
C LYS A 235 12.60 -3.96 -7.96
N ILE A 236 13.67 -4.45 -8.58
CA ILE A 236 14.07 -4.11 -9.95
C ILE A 236 13.74 -5.31 -10.83
N ILE A 237 12.71 -5.18 -11.67
CA ILE A 237 12.34 -6.23 -12.61
C ILE A 237 13.26 -6.14 -13.82
N LYS A 238 14.09 -7.17 -14.04
CA LYS A 238 14.94 -7.28 -15.23
C LYS A 238 14.04 -7.39 -16.46
N SER A 239 13.86 -6.28 -17.16
CA SER A 239 13.22 -6.26 -18.47
C SER A 239 14.27 -6.55 -19.53
N VAL A 240 13.93 -7.37 -20.52
CA VAL A 240 14.81 -7.64 -21.67
C VAL A 240 14.98 -6.33 -22.42
N GLU A 241 16.22 -5.84 -22.56
CA GLU A 241 16.52 -4.72 -23.47
C GLU A 241 15.96 -5.08 -24.85
N GLY A 242 15.02 -4.26 -25.33
CA GLY A 242 14.46 -4.38 -26.68
C GLY A 242 15.27 -3.55 -27.65
#